data_AF-A0A351R859-F1
#
_entry.id   AF-A0A351R859-F1
#
_cell.length_a   1.000
_cell.length_b   1.000
_cell.length_c   1.000
_cell.angle_alpha   90.00
_cell.angle_beta   90.00
_cell.angle_gamma   90.00
#
_symmetry.space_group_name_H-M   'P 1'
#
loop_
_entity.id
_entity.type
_entity.pdbx_description
1 polymer ?
#
loop_
_entity_poly.entity_id
_entity_poly.type
_entity_poly.pdbx_seq_one_letter_code
_entity_poly.pdbx_strand_id
1 'polypeptide(L)'
;MHFISGNQIQLLRSGIEYFPALEHAIDHAQHDIYIQTYIYEADEIGTRIGNAMINAVNRGVSVYLLIDGFGSKTLPKPYIESLESAGVNVMVYRQKISPWTFKKNRLRRLHQKVAVIDGIVAFVGGINIIDDHNVPHQTAPRIDYAVRVQGALLPTISNNVKKLWQRLAWLHFHSKPVLTPDTHAPVHSTKESIKAAFVTRDNILHRRDIEAAYLKAIHSAKHEIMIANAYFIPGRRFRKALISAAKRGVKVKLLLQGRKEYFLMFATHAFYHVFLKNGIEIYEYR
;
A
#
# COMPACT_ATOMS: atom_id res chain seq x y z
N MET A 1 10.22 15.24 -5.59
CA MET A 1 9.03 14.69 -6.28
C MET A 1 9.14 15.02 -7.75
N HIS A 2 9.27 14.00 -8.58
CA HIS A 2 9.36 14.14 -10.03
C HIS A 2 8.03 13.65 -10.63
N PHE A 3 7.23 14.58 -11.14
CA PHE A 3 5.97 14.26 -11.82
C PHE A 3 6.25 13.95 -13.29
N ILE A 4 5.79 12.80 -13.75
CA ILE A 4 5.92 12.39 -15.15
C ILE A 4 4.54 12.27 -15.77
N SER A 5 4.40 12.73 -17.01
CA SER A 5 3.23 12.41 -17.85
C SER A 5 3.33 10.96 -18.33
N GLY A 6 2.33 10.50 -19.07
CA GLY A 6 2.32 9.18 -19.69
C GLY A 6 1.69 8.09 -18.83
N ASN A 7 0.86 8.44 -17.84
CA ASN A 7 0.24 7.45 -16.95
C ASN A 7 -1.27 7.38 -17.15
N GLN A 8 -1.80 6.17 -17.00
CA GLN A 8 -3.21 5.93 -16.75
C GLN A 8 -3.33 5.47 -15.30
N ILE A 9 -4.21 6.13 -14.54
CA ILE A 9 -4.41 5.88 -13.12
C ILE A 9 -5.91 5.76 -12.88
N GLN A 10 -6.34 4.58 -12.47
CA GLN A 10 -7.72 4.31 -12.09
C GLN A 10 -7.79 4.16 -10.57
N LEU A 11 -8.66 4.94 -9.92
CA LEU A 11 -8.99 4.77 -8.51
C LEU A 11 -9.83 3.51 -8.34
N LEU A 12 -9.47 2.69 -7.37
CA LEU A 12 -10.18 1.49 -6.95
C LEU A 12 -10.65 1.69 -5.51
N ARG A 13 -11.95 1.52 -5.28
CA ARG A 13 -12.62 1.71 -4.00
C ARG A 13 -12.91 0.36 -3.34
N SER A 14 -12.35 0.17 -2.14
CA SER A 14 -12.45 -1.06 -1.37
C SER A 14 -12.01 -2.32 -2.14
N GLY A 15 -12.08 -3.46 -1.47
CA GLY A 15 -11.85 -4.77 -2.05
C GLY A 15 -12.77 -5.11 -3.22
N ILE A 16 -13.99 -4.55 -3.23
CA ILE A 16 -14.99 -4.83 -4.26
C ILE A 16 -14.54 -4.40 -5.67
N GLU A 17 -13.86 -3.27 -5.81
CA GLU A 17 -13.25 -2.86 -7.09
C GLU A 17 -11.82 -3.40 -7.22
N TYR A 18 -11.09 -3.53 -6.10
CA TYR A 18 -9.66 -3.87 -6.11
C TYR A 18 -9.37 -5.34 -6.43
N PHE A 19 -10.00 -6.29 -5.73
CA PHE A 19 -9.67 -7.70 -5.88
C PHE A 19 -10.03 -8.26 -7.26
N PRO A 20 -11.19 -7.95 -7.88
CA PRO A 20 -11.47 -8.38 -9.24
C PRO A 20 -10.46 -7.84 -10.26
N ALA A 21 -10.01 -6.59 -10.10
CA ALA A 21 -9.00 -6.00 -10.97
C ALA A 21 -7.61 -6.67 -10.79
N LEU A 22 -7.25 -6.99 -9.55
CA LEU A 22 -6.00 -7.70 -9.23
C LEU A 22 -6.01 -9.14 -9.76
N GLU A 23 -7.09 -9.88 -9.52
CA GLU A 23 -7.30 -11.25 -10.03
C GLU A 23 -7.20 -11.26 -11.55
N HIS A 24 -7.92 -10.37 -12.23
CA HIS A 24 -7.86 -10.26 -13.68
C HIS A 24 -6.44 -10.02 -14.18
N ALA A 25 -5.66 -9.16 -13.52
CA ALA A 25 -4.27 -8.94 -13.88
C ALA A 25 -3.40 -10.20 -13.65
N ILE A 26 -3.59 -10.90 -12.52
CA ILE A 26 -2.89 -12.15 -12.22
C ILE A 26 -3.24 -13.24 -13.26
N ASP A 27 -4.50 -13.35 -13.65
CA ASP A 27 -4.97 -14.36 -14.61
C ASP A 27 -4.40 -14.14 -16.02
N HIS A 28 -4.13 -12.89 -16.40
CA HIS A 28 -3.54 -12.55 -17.70
C HIS A 28 -2.01 -12.44 -17.67
N ALA A 29 -1.38 -12.61 -16.51
CA ALA A 29 0.08 -12.53 -16.38
C ALA A 29 0.79 -13.58 -17.24
N GLN A 30 1.93 -13.19 -17.83
CA GLN A 30 2.71 -14.02 -18.75
C GLN A 30 4.13 -14.30 -18.26
N HIS A 31 4.70 -13.48 -17.37
CA HIS A 31 6.12 -13.53 -17.03
C HIS A 31 6.35 -13.52 -15.52
N ASP A 32 5.95 -12.44 -14.84
CA ASP A 32 6.23 -12.26 -13.43
C ASP A 32 5.10 -11.53 -12.69
N ILE A 33 4.91 -11.94 -11.43
CA ILE A 33 4.01 -11.29 -10.50
C ILE A 33 4.80 -11.03 -9.21
N TYR A 34 4.80 -9.78 -8.77
CA TYR A 34 5.31 -9.40 -7.46
C TYR A 34 4.20 -8.80 -6.62
N ILE A 35 3.96 -9.37 -5.44
CA ILE A 35 2.97 -8.86 -4.48
C ILE A 35 3.67 -8.59 -3.16
N GLN A 36 3.49 -7.38 -2.65
CA GLN A 36 3.92 -6.95 -1.33
C GLN A 36 2.69 -6.51 -0.56
N THR A 37 2.45 -7.09 0.62
CA THR A 37 1.34 -6.67 1.48
C THR A 37 1.74 -6.68 2.95
N TYR A 38 1.05 -5.86 3.74
CA TYR A 38 1.21 -5.84 5.19
C TYR A 38 0.38 -6.94 5.86
N ILE A 39 -0.92 -6.99 5.57
CA ILE A 39 -1.81 -8.02 6.09
C ILE A 39 -2.22 -8.93 4.93
N TYR A 40 -2.07 -10.22 5.18
CA TYR A 40 -2.61 -11.32 4.39
C TYR A 40 -3.28 -12.27 5.38
N GLU A 41 -4.57 -12.53 5.19
CA GLU A 41 -5.30 -13.56 5.94
C GLU A 41 -5.77 -14.67 5.00
N ALA A 42 -5.89 -15.90 5.50
CA ALA A 42 -6.42 -17.03 4.73
C ALA A 42 -7.96 -17.08 4.83
N ASP A 43 -8.61 -15.95 4.59
CA ASP A 43 -10.07 -15.84 4.49
C ASP A 43 -10.54 -16.06 3.04
N GLU A 44 -11.79 -15.72 2.72
CA GLU A 44 -12.35 -15.88 1.37
C GLU A 44 -11.48 -15.17 0.33
N ILE A 45 -11.12 -13.90 0.56
CA ILE A 45 -10.33 -13.09 -0.36
C ILE A 45 -8.90 -13.61 -0.45
N GLY A 46 -8.25 -13.87 0.68
CA GLY A 46 -6.88 -14.38 0.66
C GLY A 46 -6.77 -15.74 -0.02
N THR A 47 -7.77 -16.62 0.16
CA THR A 47 -7.84 -17.91 -0.54
C THR A 47 -8.00 -17.72 -2.03
N ARG A 48 -8.88 -16.82 -2.48
CA ARG A 48 -9.06 -16.50 -3.91
C ARG A 48 -7.78 -15.97 -4.56
N ILE A 49 -7.13 -14.99 -3.95
CA ILE A 49 -5.85 -14.45 -4.45
C ILE A 49 -4.75 -15.52 -4.42
N GLY A 50 -4.72 -16.36 -3.40
CA GLY A 50 -3.82 -17.52 -3.30
C GLY A 50 -4.00 -18.47 -4.48
N ASN A 51 -5.24 -18.84 -4.80
CA ASN A 51 -5.56 -19.70 -5.93
C ASN A 51 -5.20 -19.06 -7.27
N ALA A 52 -5.44 -17.75 -7.44
CA ALA A 52 -5.04 -17.01 -8.64
C ALA A 52 -3.50 -17.05 -8.83
N MET A 53 -2.73 -16.89 -7.75
CA MET A 53 -1.27 -17.03 -7.78
C MET A 53 -0.84 -18.46 -8.18
N ILE A 54 -1.46 -19.49 -7.60
CA ILE A 54 -1.18 -20.89 -7.94
C ILE A 54 -1.48 -21.15 -9.43
N ASN A 55 -2.61 -20.66 -9.92
CA ASN A 55 -2.98 -20.79 -11.33
C ASN A 55 -1.96 -20.10 -12.24
N ALA A 56 -1.43 -18.94 -11.85
CA ALA A 56 -0.37 -18.27 -12.59
C ALA A 56 0.92 -19.11 -12.62
N VAL A 57 1.33 -19.70 -11.50
CA VAL A 57 2.49 -20.61 -11.45
C VAL A 57 2.27 -21.82 -12.37
N ASN A 58 1.08 -22.40 -12.40
CA ASN A 58 0.74 -23.52 -13.29
C ASN A 58 0.84 -23.15 -14.78
N ARG A 59 0.67 -21.87 -15.13
CA ARG A 59 0.90 -21.35 -16.49
C ARG A 59 2.36 -21.01 -16.78
N GLY A 60 3.27 -21.21 -15.82
CA GLY A 60 4.71 -20.92 -15.95
C GLY A 60 5.11 -19.49 -15.53
N VAL A 61 4.21 -18.72 -14.91
CA VAL A 61 4.50 -17.36 -14.43
C VAL A 61 5.31 -17.42 -13.13
N SER A 62 6.35 -16.60 -13.03
CA SER A 62 7.12 -16.48 -11.78
C SER A 62 6.40 -15.61 -10.76
N VAL A 63 5.91 -16.20 -9.67
CA VAL A 63 5.16 -15.48 -8.64
C VAL A 63 6.00 -15.27 -7.38
N TYR A 64 6.05 -14.03 -6.89
CA TYR A 64 6.83 -13.59 -5.74
C TYR A 64 5.92 -12.86 -4.73
N LEU A 65 5.67 -13.49 -3.59
CA LEU A 65 4.83 -12.97 -2.52
C LEU A 65 5.69 -12.58 -1.31
N LEU A 66 5.67 -11.29 -0.96
CA LEU A 66 6.33 -10.76 0.22
C LEU A 66 5.28 -10.25 1.22
N ILE A 67 5.18 -10.92 2.37
CA ILE A 67 4.24 -10.56 3.44
C ILE A 67 4.97 -10.02 4.67
N ASP A 68 4.31 -9.16 5.43
CA ASP A 68 4.83 -8.68 6.71
C ASP A 68 4.53 -9.68 7.84
N GLY A 69 5.57 -10.14 8.55
CA GLY A 69 5.40 -11.13 9.62
C GLY A 69 4.66 -10.67 10.89
N PHE A 70 4.33 -9.39 11.05
CA PHE A 70 3.51 -8.89 12.17
C PHE A 70 2.07 -8.66 11.70
N GLY A 71 1.91 -8.01 10.55
CA GLY A 71 0.59 -7.82 9.94
C GLY A 71 -0.06 -9.15 9.56
N SER A 72 0.72 -10.12 9.07
CA SER A 72 0.25 -11.44 8.64
C SER A 72 0.57 -12.56 9.65
N LYS A 73 0.71 -12.21 10.94
CA LYS A 73 1.08 -13.18 12.00
C LYS A 73 0.04 -14.28 12.24
N THR A 74 -1.21 -14.03 11.86
CA THR A 74 -2.35 -14.95 11.99
C THR A 74 -2.46 -15.90 10.80
N LEU A 75 -1.69 -15.69 9.74
CA LEU A 75 -1.68 -16.55 8.57
C LEU A 75 -1.16 -17.95 8.94
N PRO A 76 -1.96 -19.02 8.75
CA PRO A 76 -1.53 -20.37 9.14
C PRO A 76 -0.29 -20.81 8.39
N LYS A 77 0.70 -21.37 9.11
CA LYS A 77 1.91 -21.94 8.50
C LYS A 77 1.60 -22.97 7.40
N PRO A 78 0.61 -23.89 7.57
CA PRO A 78 0.25 -24.83 6.50
C PRO A 78 -0.26 -24.16 5.23
N TYR A 79 -0.88 -22.97 5.34
CA TYR A 79 -1.33 -22.21 4.17
C TYR A 79 -0.15 -21.56 3.42
N ILE A 80 0.87 -21.09 4.15
CA ILE A 80 2.10 -20.61 3.52
C ILE A 80 2.82 -21.77 2.81
N GLU A 81 2.93 -22.91 3.48
CA GLU A 81 3.57 -24.11 2.94
C GLU A 81 2.83 -24.64 1.70
N SER A 82 1.50 -24.49 1.62
CA SER A 82 0.74 -24.89 0.42
C SER A 82 1.03 -23.99 -0.77
N LEU A 83 1.15 -22.66 -0.58
CA LEU A 83 1.56 -21.72 -1.63
C LEU A 83 2.98 -22.03 -2.13
N GLU A 84 3.92 -22.25 -1.20
CA GLU A 84 5.31 -22.59 -1.51
C GLU A 84 5.41 -23.92 -2.28
N SER A 85 4.65 -24.94 -1.84
CA SER A 85 4.60 -26.26 -2.49
C SER A 85 4.01 -26.19 -3.90
N ALA A 86 3.08 -25.25 -4.15
CA ALA A 86 2.55 -24.97 -5.47
C ALA A 86 3.52 -24.15 -6.36
N GLY A 87 4.67 -23.72 -5.84
CA GLY A 87 5.72 -23.02 -6.58
C GLY A 87 5.69 -21.49 -6.46
N VAL A 88 4.82 -20.92 -5.61
CA VAL A 88 4.87 -19.50 -5.28
C VAL A 88 6.11 -19.22 -4.44
N ASN A 89 6.93 -18.26 -4.83
CA ASN A 89 8.08 -17.85 -4.02
C ASN A 89 7.56 -16.95 -2.90
N VAL A 90 7.50 -17.45 -1.66
CA VAL A 90 7.02 -16.68 -0.50
C VAL A 90 8.19 -16.22 0.36
N MET A 91 8.15 -14.97 0.84
CA MET A 91 9.06 -14.47 1.88
C MET A 91 8.30 -13.72 2.95
N VAL A 92 8.74 -13.87 4.21
CA VAL A 92 8.19 -13.16 5.36
C VAL A 92 9.14 -12.07 5.83
N TYR A 93 8.74 -10.80 5.68
CA TYR A 93 9.49 -9.67 6.20
C TYR A 93 9.45 -9.65 7.73
N ARG A 94 10.61 -9.84 8.35
CA ARG A 94 10.82 -9.73 9.82
C ARG A 94 9.75 -10.49 10.63
N GLN A 95 9.77 -11.81 10.50
CA GLN A 95 8.87 -12.73 11.20
C GLN A 95 8.96 -12.62 12.73
N LYS A 96 10.15 -12.36 13.29
CA LYS A 96 10.37 -12.32 14.76
C LYS A 96 10.52 -10.88 15.26
N ILE A 97 9.69 -10.49 16.23
CA ILE A 97 9.93 -9.34 17.12
C ILE A 97 10.49 -9.91 18.41
N SER A 98 11.82 -10.04 18.52
CA SER A 98 12.42 -10.49 19.77
C SER A 98 12.21 -9.44 20.87
N PRO A 99 11.56 -9.78 22.02
CA PRO A 99 11.36 -8.85 23.13
C PRO A 99 12.70 -8.34 23.69
N TRP A 100 13.72 -9.18 23.62
CA TRP A 100 15.07 -9.00 24.17
C TRP A 100 16.00 -8.18 23.30
N THR A 101 15.57 -7.79 22.10
CA THR A 101 16.40 -6.99 21.20
C THR A 101 16.13 -5.49 21.42
N PHE A 102 17.10 -4.76 22.00
CA PHE A 102 17.04 -3.31 22.21
C PHE A 102 17.27 -2.47 20.92
N LYS A 103 17.39 -3.11 19.75
CA LYS A 103 17.63 -2.39 18.49
C LYS A 103 16.38 -1.60 18.09
N LYS A 104 16.50 -0.26 18.01
CA LYS A 104 15.43 0.67 17.55
C LYS A 104 14.79 0.28 16.21
N ASN A 105 15.50 -0.49 15.38
CA ASN A 105 15.03 -0.97 14.08
C ASN A 105 14.02 -2.13 14.16
N ARG A 106 13.74 -2.69 15.35
CA ARG A 106 12.80 -3.81 15.56
C ARG A 106 11.35 -3.49 15.19
N LEU A 107 10.98 -2.20 15.18
CA LEU A 107 9.64 -1.70 14.86
C LEU A 107 9.45 -1.42 13.35
N ARG A 108 10.48 -1.68 12.52
CA ARG A 108 10.35 -1.50 11.07
C ARG A 108 9.48 -2.63 10.51
N ARG A 109 8.35 -2.27 9.91
CA ARG A 109 7.43 -3.19 9.24
C ARG A 109 7.36 -2.89 7.74
N LEU A 110 7.05 -3.89 6.95
CA LEU A 110 6.66 -3.73 5.55
C LEU A 110 5.20 -3.29 5.54
N HIS A 111 4.96 -1.99 5.38
CA HIS A 111 3.58 -1.45 5.34
C HIS A 111 3.10 -1.10 3.94
N GLN A 112 3.87 -1.52 2.91
CA GLN A 112 3.53 -1.34 1.50
C GLN A 112 2.45 -2.35 1.10
N LYS A 113 1.48 -1.90 0.29
CA LYS A 113 0.56 -2.76 -0.46
C LYS A 113 0.75 -2.41 -1.92
N VAL A 114 1.55 -3.21 -2.58
CA VAL A 114 1.96 -3.00 -3.97
C VAL A 114 1.94 -4.33 -4.68
N ALA A 115 1.25 -4.39 -5.83
CA ALA A 115 1.38 -5.50 -6.76
C ALA A 115 1.91 -4.98 -8.10
N VAL A 116 2.76 -5.75 -8.76
CA VAL A 116 3.27 -5.48 -10.11
C VAL A 116 3.15 -6.76 -10.91
N ILE A 117 2.54 -6.66 -12.09
CA ILE A 117 2.31 -7.80 -12.99
C ILE A 117 2.97 -7.48 -14.34
N ASP A 118 3.89 -8.34 -14.74
CA ASP A 118 4.72 -8.31 -15.96
C ASP A 118 5.48 -7.00 -16.22
N GLY A 119 5.55 -6.13 -15.21
CA GLY A 119 6.05 -4.76 -15.37
C GLY A 119 5.13 -3.83 -16.18
N ILE A 120 3.91 -4.26 -16.53
CA ILE A 120 2.97 -3.50 -17.38
C ILE A 120 1.81 -2.88 -16.62
N VAL A 121 1.45 -3.44 -15.46
CA VAL A 121 0.42 -2.92 -14.57
C VAL A 121 0.86 -3.03 -13.11
N ALA A 122 0.55 -2.00 -12.33
CA ALA A 122 0.81 -1.98 -10.91
C ALA A 122 -0.42 -1.55 -10.13
N PHE A 123 -0.51 -2.04 -8.90
CA PHE A 123 -1.51 -1.65 -7.92
C PHE A 123 -0.80 -1.05 -6.72
N VAL A 124 -1.22 0.12 -6.25
CA VAL A 124 -0.60 0.81 -5.10
C VAL A 124 -1.70 1.40 -4.23
N GLY A 125 -1.72 1.09 -2.93
CA GLY A 125 -2.80 1.59 -2.07
C GLY A 125 -2.70 1.24 -0.59
N GLY A 126 -3.84 1.38 0.09
CA GLY A 126 -4.02 0.98 1.48
C GLY A 126 -4.59 -0.43 1.67
N ILE A 127 -5.30 -0.95 0.66
CA ILE A 127 -6.04 -2.22 0.71
C ILE A 127 -5.10 -3.40 0.95
N ASN A 128 -5.34 -4.14 2.05
CA ASN A 128 -4.64 -5.39 2.37
C ASN A 128 -5.33 -6.58 1.69
N ILE A 129 -4.72 -7.78 1.70
CA ILE A 129 -5.32 -9.00 1.18
C ILE A 129 -6.09 -9.68 2.32
N ILE A 130 -7.27 -9.15 2.59
CA ILE A 130 -8.23 -9.61 3.61
C ILE A 130 -9.64 -9.31 3.09
N ASP A 131 -10.64 -10.05 3.57
CA ASP A 131 -12.05 -9.81 3.29
C ASP A 131 -12.55 -8.59 4.08
N ASP A 132 -12.97 -7.55 3.37
CA ASP A 132 -13.52 -6.31 3.92
C ASP A 132 -14.82 -6.52 4.71
N HIS A 133 -15.53 -7.64 4.49
CA HIS A 133 -16.71 -8.01 5.26
C HIS A 133 -16.37 -8.80 6.53
N ASN A 134 -15.19 -9.40 6.59
CA ASN A 134 -14.68 -10.08 7.79
C ASN A 134 -14.13 -9.06 8.80
N VAL A 135 -15.02 -8.26 9.39
CA VAL A 135 -14.72 -7.26 10.42
C VAL A 135 -15.40 -7.57 11.75
N PRO A 136 -14.81 -8.44 12.59
CA PRO A 136 -15.34 -8.68 13.93
C PRO A 136 -15.43 -7.35 14.69
N HIS A 137 -16.63 -7.03 15.18
CA HIS A 137 -16.91 -5.83 15.98
C HIS A 137 -16.86 -4.48 15.24
N GLN A 138 -16.75 -4.46 13.89
CA GLN A 138 -16.85 -3.23 13.09
C GLN A 138 -18.03 -3.28 12.11
N THR A 139 -18.34 -2.14 11.48
CA THR A 139 -19.30 -2.11 10.38
C THR A 139 -18.58 -2.44 9.09
N ALA A 140 -19.04 -3.51 8.45
CA ALA A 140 -18.64 -3.85 7.10
C ALA A 140 -19.26 -2.88 6.08
N PRO A 141 -18.60 -2.65 4.93
CA PRO A 141 -17.26 -3.12 4.59
C PRO A 141 -16.17 -2.21 5.17
N ARG A 142 -14.92 -2.71 5.27
CA ARG A 142 -13.76 -1.82 5.40
C ARG A 142 -13.67 -0.93 4.16
N ILE A 143 -13.47 0.37 4.36
CA ILE A 143 -13.27 1.32 3.28
C ILE A 143 -11.81 1.68 3.19
N ASP A 144 -11.22 1.43 2.04
CA ASP A 144 -9.86 1.84 1.71
C ASP A 144 -9.76 2.05 0.19
N TYR A 145 -8.63 2.59 -0.27
CA TYR A 145 -8.42 2.94 -1.66
C TYR A 145 -7.10 2.41 -2.17
N ALA A 146 -7.09 2.02 -3.44
CA ALA A 146 -5.89 1.75 -4.20
C ALA A 146 -5.98 2.42 -5.57
N VAL A 147 -4.87 2.47 -6.27
CA VAL A 147 -4.85 2.86 -7.67
C VAL A 147 -4.27 1.74 -8.52
N ARG A 148 -4.91 1.47 -9.66
CA ARG A 148 -4.33 0.71 -10.77
C ARG A 148 -3.58 1.68 -11.66
N VAL A 149 -2.33 1.38 -11.95
CA VAL A 149 -1.39 2.24 -12.65
C VAL A 149 -0.86 1.51 -13.87
N GLN A 150 -0.88 2.19 -15.01
CA GLN A 150 -0.20 1.80 -16.25
C GLN A 150 0.59 3.00 -16.80
N GLY A 151 1.63 2.73 -17.58
CA GLY A 151 2.42 3.75 -18.27
C GLY A 151 3.73 4.13 -17.58
N ALA A 152 4.13 5.39 -17.70
CA ALA A 152 5.51 5.85 -17.46
C ALA A 152 6.05 5.60 -16.04
N LEU A 153 5.18 5.43 -15.03
CA LEU A 153 5.60 5.14 -13.65
C LEU A 153 6.04 3.68 -13.42
N LEU A 154 5.69 2.75 -14.33
CA LEU A 154 5.88 1.31 -14.13
C LEU A 154 7.34 0.90 -13.93
N PRO A 155 8.33 1.42 -14.69
CA PRO A 155 9.73 1.09 -14.45
C PRO A 155 10.18 1.46 -13.01
N THR A 156 9.70 2.59 -12.49
CA THR A 156 10.06 3.05 -11.14
C THR A 156 9.42 2.17 -10.07
N ILE A 157 8.13 1.83 -10.22
CA ILE A 157 7.41 0.97 -9.27
C ILE A 157 7.97 -0.45 -9.30
N SER A 158 8.16 -1.02 -10.48
CA SER A 158 8.70 -2.36 -10.69
C SER A 158 10.10 -2.50 -10.08
N ASN A 159 10.98 -1.53 -10.35
CA ASN A 159 12.32 -1.51 -9.78
C ASN A 159 12.30 -1.42 -8.24
N ASN A 160 11.36 -0.65 -7.65
CA ASN A 160 11.22 -0.57 -6.20
C ASN A 160 10.85 -1.93 -5.59
N VAL A 161 9.87 -2.61 -6.17
CA VAL A 161 9.36 -3.90 -5.70
C VAL A 161 10.41 -5.00 -5.88
N LYS A 162 11.00 -5.10 -7.09
CA LYS A 162 12.05 -6.07 -7.44
C LYS A 162 13.31 -5.90 -6.57
N LYS A 163 13.78 -4.66 -6.33
CA LYS A 163 14.94 -4.40 -5.47
C LYS A 163 14.71 -4.83 -4.02
N LEU A 164 13.52 -4.59 -3.47
CA LEU A 164 13.21 -5.04 -2.11
C LEU A 164 13.23 -6.57 -2.03
N TRP A 165 12.62 -7.24 -3.01
CA TRP A 165 12.65 -8.70 -3.12
C TRP A 165 14.09 -9.22 -3.18
N GLN A 166 14.89 -8.78 -4.16
CA GLN A 166 16.27 -9.21 -4.37
C GLN A 166 17.13 -9.02 -3.13
N ARG A 167 16.99 -7.87 -2.44
CA ARG A 167 17.72 -7.59 -1.21
C ARG A 167 17.40 -8.61 -0.11
N LEU A 168 16.13 -8.99 0.04
CA LEU A 168 15.71 -9.97 1.04
C LEU A 168 16.11 -11.40 0.64
N ALA A 169 15.96 -11.74 -0.63
CA ALA A 169 16.41 -13.02 -1.17
C ALA A 169 17.90 -13.25 -0.92
N TRP A 170 18.74 -12.23 -1.15
CA TRP A 170 20.17 -12.27 -0.84
C TRP A 170 20.44 -12.49 0.65
N LEU A 171 19.72 -11.80 1.54
CA LEU A 171 19.84 -11.98 2.99
C LEU A 171 19.38 -13.36 3.48
N HIS A 172 18.48 -14.01 2.75
CA HIS A 172 17.98 -15.35 3.03
C HIS A 172 18.74 -16.44 2.25
N PHE A 173 19.82 -16.09 1.54
CA PHE A 173 20.59 -16.99 0.68
C PHE A 173 19.74 -17.73 -0.38
N HIS A 174 18.61 -17.14 -0.78
CA HIS A 174 17.82 -17.68 -1.89
C HIS A 174 18.57 -17.46 -3.20
N SER A 175 18.91 -18.57 -3.85
CA SER A 175 19.86 -18.61 -4.97
C SER A 175 19.20 -18.58 -6.35
N LYS A 176 17.88 -18.35 -6.46
CA LYS A 176 17.22 -18.27 -7.77
C LYS A 176 17.48 -16.88 -8.39
N PRO A 177 18.23 -16.78 -9.49
CA PRO A 177 18.34 -15.52 -10.22
C PRO A 177 16.95 -15.14 -10.75
N VAL A 178 16.55 -13.91 -10.47
CA VAL A 178 15.38 -13.30 -11.09
C VAL A 178 15.80 -12.94 -12.52
N LEU A 179 15.47 -13.81 -13.47
CA LEU A 179 15.58 -13.49 -14.90
C LEU A 179 14.33 -12.69 -15.26
N THR A 180 14.49 -11.39 -15.45
CA THR A 180 13.42 -10.54 -15.96
C THR A 180 13.75 -10.11 -17.38
N PRO A 181 12.92 -10.44 -18.36
CA PRO A 181 12.92 -9.70 -19.62
C PRO A 181 12.69 -8.22 -19.32
N ASP A 182 13.41 -7.33 -20.00
CA ASP A 182 13.06 -5.91 -20.05
C ASP A 182 11.79 -5.76 -20.90
N THR A 183 10.63 -6.09 -20.33
CA THR A 183 9.34 -5.73 -20.92
C THR A 183 9.11 -4.24 -20.70
N HIS A 184 9.62 -3.43 -21.63
CA HIS A 184 9.14 -2.06 -21.78
C HIS A 184 7.69 -2.12 -22.24
N ALA A 185 6.76 -1.90 -21.32
CA ALA A 185 5.37 -1.64 -21.70
C ALA A 185 5.36 -0.49 -22.73
N PRO A 186 4.71 -0.64 -23.89
CA PRO A 186 4.56 0.46 -24.82
C PRO A 186 3.90 1.63 -24.09
N VAL A 187 4.53 2.80 -24.13
CA VAL A 187 3.91 4.04 -23.66
C VAL A 187 2.78 4.35 -24.63
N HIS A 188 1.58 3.84 -24.35
CA HIS A 188 0.41 4.22 -25.11
C HIS A 188 0.17 5.71 -24.88
N SER A 189 0.46 6.51 -25.91
CA SER A 189 0.17 7.94 -25.95
C SER A 189 -1.35 8.13 -26.08
N THR A 190 -2.10 7.89 -25.01
CA THR A 190 -3.51 8.27 -24.96
C THR A 190 -3.64 9.76 -24.69
N LYS A 191 -4.65 10.40 -25.32
CA LYS A 191 -4.98 11.83 -25.11
C LYS A 191 -5.25 12.16 -23.63
N GLU A 192 -5.58 11.16 -22.81
CA GLU A 192 -5.80 11.27 -21.36
C GLU A 192 -4.58 10.77 -20.58
N SER A 193 -3.56 11.62 -20.52
CA SER A 193 -2.30 11.28 -19.86
C SER A 193 -2.18 11.98 -18.50
N ILE A 194 -2.23 11.21 -17.41
CA ILE A 194 -2.16 11.75 -16.04
C ILE A 194 -0.69 12.01 -15.66
N LYS A 195 -0.41 13.23 -15.19
CA LYS A 195 0.86 13.55 -14.53
C LYS A 195 0.86 13.01 -13.12
N ALA A 196 1.81 12.14 -12.80
CA ALA A 196 1.88 11.51 -11.48
C ALA A 196 3.33 11.30 -11.03
N ALA A 197 3.52 11.13 -9.72
CA ALA A 197 4.80 10.84 -9.11
C ALA A 197 4.65 9.64 -8.16
N PHE A 198 5.53 8.65 -8.30
CA PHE A 198 5.64 7.58 -7.31
C PHE A 198 6.56 8.04 -6.18
N VAL A 199 6.07 8.01 -4.94
CA VAL A 199 6.78 8.50 -3.77
C VAL A 199 6.94 7.38 -2.77
N THR A 200 8.20 7.05 -2.46
CA THR A 200 8.55 6.03 -1.49
C THR A 200 9.19 6.66 -0.28
N ARG A 201 9.00 6.05 0.89
CA ARG A 201 9.77 6.35 2.08
C ARG A 201 10.79 5.25 2.32
N ASP A 202 12.03 5.63 2.58
CA ASP A 202 13.04 4.73 3.13
C ASP A 202 13.51 5.21 4.52
N ASN A 203 14.50 4.49 5.07
CA ASN A 203 15.08 4.79 6.37
C ASN A 203 16.40 5.55 6.30
N ILE A 204 16.80 6.07 5.13
CA ILE A 204 18.11 6.72 4.92
C ILE A 204 17.89 8.07 4.24
N LEU A 205 17.71 8.09 2.92
CA LEU A 205 17.69 9.30 2.10
C LEU A 205 16.27 9.88 1.95
N HIS A 206 15.25 9.04 1.88
CA HIS A 206 13.87 9.39 1.56
C HIS A 206 12.95 9.34 2.79
N ARG A 207 13.46 9.71 3.98
CA ARG A 207 12.73 9.58 5.25
C ARG A 207 11.48 10.45 5.35
N ARG A 208 11.40 11.52 4.57
CA ARG A 208 10.36 12.57 4.66
C ARG A 208 9.63 12.82 3.35
N ASP A 209 9.89 12.05 2.29
CA ASP A 209 9.40 12.35 0.95
C ASP A 209 7.87 12.33 0.88
N ILE A 210 7.25 11.36 1.56
CA ILE A 210 5.78 11.29 1.69
C ILE A 210 5.24 12.51 2.45
N GLU A 211 5.82 12.85 3.62
CA GLU A 211 5.40 14.03 4.40
C GLU A 211 5.57 15.33 3.59
N ALA A 212 6.68 15.47 2.87
CA ALA A 212 6.97 16.60 2.01
C ALA A 212 5.98 16.70 0.84
N ALA A 213 5.53 15.57 0.30
CA ALA A 213 4.47 15.52 -0.72
C ALA A 213 3.15 16.08 -0.20
N TYR A 214 2.69 15.60 0.95
CA TYR A 214 1.49 16.14 1.58
C TYR A 214 1.62 17.62 1.93
N LEU A 215 2.75 18.04 2.53
CA LEU A 215 2.97 19.44 2.87
C LEU A 215 2.94 20.33 1.63
N LYS A 216 3.57 19.92 0.52
CA LYS A 216 3.51 20.68 -0.74
C LYS A 216 2.07 20.83 -1.22
N ALA A 217 1.29 19.74 -1.23
CA ALA A 217 -0.11 19.75 -1.65
C ALA A 217 -0.97 20.68 -0.77
N ILE A 218 -0.82 20.60 0.56
CA ILE A 218 -1.53 21.44 1.54
C ILE A 218 -1.19 22.93 1.35
N HIS A 219 0.08 23.27 1.11
CA HIS A 219 0.48 24.65 0.88
C HIS A 219 -0.05 25.20 -0.46
N SER A 220 -0.15 24.36 -1.49
CA SER A 220 -0.67 24.78 -2.81
C SER A 220 -2.20 24.83 -2.92
N ALA A 221 -2.92 24.16 -2.01
CA ALA A 221 -4.38 24.07 -2.05
C ALA A 221 -5.05 25.46 -2.02
N LYS A 222 -6.07 25.62 -2.88
CA LYS A 222 -6.81 26.88 -3.08
C LYS A 222 -8.26 26.85 -2.58
N HIS A 223 -8.93 25.71 -2.66
CA HIS A 223 -10.36 25.60 -2.39
C HIS A 223 -10.70 24.61 -1.28
N GLU A 224 -10.28 23.34 -1.42
CA GLU A 224 -10.59 22.30 -0.44
C GLU A 224 -9.41 21.35 -0.22
N ILE A 225 -9.29 20.84 1.00
CA ILE A 225 -8.44 19.72 1.40
C ILE A 225 -9.35 18.70 2.09
N MET A 226 -9.45 17.50 1.52
CA MET A 226 -10.07 16.33 2.14
C MET A 226 -8.97 15.32 2.50
N ILE A 227 -8.91 14.90 3.76
CA ILE A 227 -8.03 13.83 4.21
C ILE A 227 -8.89 12.73 4.84
N ALA A 228 -8.94 11.57 4.18
CA ALA A 228 -9.46 10.34 4.76
C ALA A 228 -8.29 9.52 5.33
N ASN A 229 -8.31 9.20 6.62
CA ASN A 229 -7.22 8.45 7.25
C ASN A 229 -7.67 7.68 8.49
N ALA A 230 -7.33 6.39 8.55
CA ALA A 230 -7.62 5.53 9.70
C ALA A 230 -6.81 5.87 10.96
N TYR A 231 -5.60 6.43 10.81
CA TYR A 231 -4.70 6.77 11.92
C TYR A 231 -4.14 8.19 11.78
N PHE A 232 -4.87 9.17 12.29
CA PHE A 232 -4.52 10.57 12.10
C PHE A 232 -3.77 11.17 13.30
N ILE A 233 -2.45 10.97 13.30
CA ILE A 233 -1.55 11.51 14.34
C ILE A 233 -0.52 12.44 13.68
N PRO A 234 -0.93 13.64 13.26
CA PRO A 234 -0.07 14.54 12.49
C PRO A 234 1.04 15.19 13.34
N GLY A 235 2.25 15.20 12.80
CA GLY A 235 3.38 15.93 13.36
C GLY A 235 3.15 17.45 13.41
N ARG A 236 3.97 18.17 14.17
CA ARG A 236 3.83 19.64 14.37
C ARG A 236 3.79 20.42 13.04
N ARG A 237 4.59 20.04 12.05
CA ARG A 237 4.66 20.70 10.73
C ARG A 237 3.34 20.53 9.97
N PHE A 238 2.85 19.30 9.89
CA PHE A 238 1.59 18.96 9.24
C PHE A 238 0.40 19.70 9.86
N ARG A 239 0.33 19.74 11.20
CA ARG A 239 -0.70 20.50 11.93
C ARG A 239 -0.69 21.99 11.58
N LYS A 240 0.49 22.62 11.61
CA LYS A 240 0.63 24.04 11.23
C LYS A 240 0.22 24.28 9.78
N ALA A 241 0.55 23.37 8.86
CA ALA A 241 0.20 23.50 7.46
C ALA A 241 -1.32 23.46 7.24
N LEU A 242 -2.03 22.52 7.89
CA LEU A 242 -3.50 22.45 7.82
C LEU A 242 -4.18 23.69 8.40
N ILE A 243 -3.73 24.13 9.59
CA ILE A 243 -4.26 25.35 10.22
C ILE A 243 -3.98 26.58 9.33
N SER A 244 -2.79 26.66 8.74
CA SER A 244 -2.47 27.72 7.79
C SER A 244 -3.40 27.67 6.56
N ALA A 245 -3.71 26.49 6.04
CA ALA A 245 -4.66 26.35 4.93
C ALA A 245 -6.05 26.84 5.29
N ALA A 246 -6.58 26.43 6.45
CA ALA A 246 -7.87 26.90 6.94
C ALA A 246 -7.90 28.43 7.10
N LYS A 247 -6.84 29.03 7.67
CA LYS A 247 -6.70 30.49 7.80
C LYS A 247 -6.62 31.23 6.46
N ARG A 248 -6.21 30.57 5.38
CA ARG A 248 -6.25 31.13 4.01
C ARG A 248 -7.65 31.04 3.37
N GLY A 249 -8.65 30.50 4.07
CA GLY A 249 -9.99 30.28 3.54
C GLY A 249 -10.16 28.95 2.78
N VAL A 250 -9.16 28.06 2.81
CA VAL A 250 -9.30 26.71 2.22
C VAL A 250 -10.18 25.87 3.13
N LYS A 251 -11.21 25.24 2.59
CA LYS A 251 -12.05 24.29 3.34
C LYS A 251 -11.25 23.04 3.68
N VAL A 252 -11.07 22.74 4.97
CA VAL A 252 -10.31 21.56 5.39
C VAL A 252 -11.25 20.59 6.09
N LYS A 253 -11.36 19.37 5.54
CA LYS A 253 -12.18 18.27 6.04
C LYS A 253 -11.31 17.06 6.36
N LEU A 254 -11.49 16.52 7.55
CA LEU A 254 -10.82 15.31 8.01
C LEU A 254 -11.88 14.22 8.21
N LEU A 255 -11.81 13.14 7.42
CA LEU A 255 -12.60 11.93 7.63
C LEU A 255 -11.74 10.91 8.38
N LEU A 256 -12.06 10.70 9.64
CA LEU A 256 -11.27 9.90 10.58
C LEU A 256 -12.05 8.68 11.07
N GLN A 257 -11.35 7.66 11.55
CA GLN A 257 -12.00 6.50 12.17
C GLN A 257 -12.66 6.92 13.50
N GLY A 258 -13.98 6.74 13.63
CA GLY A 258 -14.75 7.11 14.83
C GLY A 258 -14.82 6.03 15.91
N ARG A 259 -14.54 4.76 15.55
CA ARG A 259 -14.65 3.63 16.49
C ARG A 259 -13.38 3.43 17.30
N LYS A 260 -13.54 3.40 18.62
CA LYS A 260 -12.48 3.21 19.61
C LYS A 260 -11.95 1.78 19.60
N GLU A 261 -10.93 1.51 18.78
CA GLU A 261 -10.34 0.17 18.75
C GLU A 261 -8.93 0.08 19.35
N TYR A 262 -8.23 1.20 19.49
CA TYR A 262 -6.85 1.21 20.00
C TYR A 262 -6.54 2.44 20.85
N PHE A 263 -5.63 2.26 21.82
CA PHE A 263 -5.09 3.36 22.64
C PHE A 263 -4.57 4.54 21.79
N LEU A 264 -4.09 4.26 20.58
CA LEU A 264 -3.59 5.26 19.64
C LEU A 264 -4.64 6.31 19.21
N MET A 265 -5.93 5.99 19.32
CA MET A 265 -7.01 6.92 18.97
C MET A 265 -7.17 8.05 19.99
N PHE A 266 -6.83 7.82 21.27
CA PHE A 266 -6.80 8.89 22.28
C PHE A 266 -5.80 10.00 21.89
N ALA A 267 -4.69 9.64 21.25
CA ALA A 267 -3.73 10.62 20.74
C ALA A 267 -4.29 11.42 19.56
N THR A 268 -5.21 10.86 18.78
CA THR A 268 -5.88 11.55 17.67
C THR A 268 -6.88 12.58 18.20
N HIS A 269 -7.70 12.21 19.19
CA HIS A 269 -8.67 13.10 19.83
C HIS A 269 -8.02 14.31 20.51
N ALA A 270 -6.79 14.15 21.01
CA ALA A 270 -6.02 15.25 21.62
C ALA A 270 -5.81 16.45 20.67
N PHE A 271 -5.93 16.24 19.35
CA PHE A 271 -5.78 17.32 18.36
C PHE A 271 -7.10 17.90 17.86
N TYR A 272 -8.25 17.28 18.15
CA TYR A 272 -9.55 17.72 17.63
C TYR A 272 -9.87 19.16 18.03
N HIS A 273 -9.71 19.48 19.32
CA HIS A 273 -9.94 20.82 19.84
C HIS A 273 -9.14 21.89 19.07
N VAL A 274 -7.87 21.62 18.76
CA VAL A 274 -7.01 22.56 18.03
C VAL A 274 -7.51 22.77 16.60
N PHE A 275 -7.95 21.71 15.93
CA PHE A 275 -8.43 21.79 14.55
C PHE A 275 -9.81 22.45 14.45
N LEU A 276 -10.76 22.04 15.28
CA LEU A 276 -12.11 22.61 15.31
C LEU A 276 -12.07 24.12 15.61
N LYS A 277 -11.24 24.55 16.58
CA LYS A 277 -11.04 25.98 16.88
C LYS A 277 -10.50 26.79 15.70
N ASN A 278 -9.84 26.15 14.74
CA ASN A 278 -9.29 26.80 13.55
C ASN A 278 -10.13 26.54 12.29
N GLY A 279 -11.42 26.18 12.44
CA GLY A 279 -12.35 26.04 11.31
C GLY A 279 -12.15 24.80 10.45
N ILE A 280 -11.47 23.78 10.97
CA ILE A 280 -11.31 22.48 10.29
C ILE A 280 -12.47 21.58 10.67
N GLU A 281 -13.15 21.02 9.68
CA GLU A 281 -14.26 20.08 9.86
C GLU A 281 -13.71 18.67 10.12
N ILE A 282 -14.24 17.98 11.12
CA ILE A 282 -13.88 16.60 11.46
C ILE A 282 -15.15 15.75 11.36
N TYR A 283 -15.06 14.70 10.55
CA TYR A 283 -16.08 13.69 10.36
C TYR A 283 -15.54 12.36 10.84
N GLU A 284 -16.34 11.63 11.61
CA GLU A 284 -15.98 10.30 12.09
C GLU A 284 -16.76 9.24 11.34
N TYR A 285 -16.05 8.32 10.69
CA TYR A 285 -16.65 7.14 10.07
C TYR A 285 -17.14 6.19 11.17
N ARG A 286 -18.42 5.84 11.10
CA ARG A 286 -19.12 4.99 12.07
C ARG A 286 -19.40 3.63 11.48
#